data_AF-A0A7S1XSC9-F1
#
_entry.id   AF-A0A7S1XSC9-F1
#
_cell.length_a   1.000
_cell.length_b   1.000
_cell.length_c   1.000
_cell.angle_alpha   90.00
_cell.angle_beta   90.00
_cell.angle_gamma   90.00
#
_symmetry.space_group_name_H-M   'P 1'
#
loop_
_entity.id
_entity.type
_entity.pdbx_description
1 polymer ?
#
loop_
_entity_poly.entity_id
_entity_poly.type
_entity_poly.pdbx_seq_one_letter_code
_entity_poly.pdbx_strand_id
1 'polypeptide(L)'
;MYFGEIPFEFVRFLFLVVFVGLFGAFMRRQQAHLLGLHWAVLAVLVIEAIEAMFWFATYAGMNTSGDPECCPFPPAYGAAVTFEVLRQAASRTVLVLLSLGLWVVRDRIEGQELWSVVGISLSFLIVGIGYHATEMEMAKTKSLQELTEAEQNDSNLWELPWSFLNVLFVGWIFHELTGMMNELKSRGQTYKLSMYINLGRAFVGILVLWTVVFLVSFFVWTGAFRLSQA
;
A
#
# COMPACT_ATOMS: atom_id res chain seq x y z
N MET A 1 -13.62 18.07 12.26
CA MET A 1 -14.97 17.52 12.00
C MET A 1 -14.86 16.57 10.81
N TYR A 2 -14.99 15.26 11.03
CA TYR A 2 -14.62 14.20 10.07
C TYR A 2 -15.77 13.67 9.20
N PHE A 3 -16.82 14.47 8.96
CA PHE A 3 -18.05 14.00 8.32
C PHE A 3 -17.85 13.44 6.90
N GLY A 4 -16.78 13.81 6.20
CA GLY A 4 -16.44 13.28 4.87
C GLY A 4 -15.74 11.92 4.89
N GLU A 5 -14.88 11.67 5.88
CA GLU A 5 -14.00 10.50 5.91
C GLU A 5 -14.74 9.23 6.37
N ILE A 6 -15.70 9.37 7.29
CA ILE A 6 -16.49 8.26 7.83
C ILE A 6 -17.29 7.53 6.74
N PRO A 7 -18.12 8.21 5.90
CA PRO A 7 -18.88 7.51 4.86
C PRO A 7 -17.96 6.91 3.80
N PHE A 8 -16.81 7.54 3.51
CA PHE A 8 -15.83 7.01 2.57
C PHE A 8 -15.25 5.67 3.06
N GLU A 9 -14.74 5.64 4.30
CA GLU A 9 -14.16 4.42 4.88
C GLU A 9 -15.19 3.31 5.08
N PHE A 10 -16.42 3.67 5.44
CA PHE A 10 -17.51 2.70 5.55
C PHE A 10 -17.85 2.05 4.20
N VAL A 11 -17.98 2.86 3.14
CA VAL A 11 -18.26 2.35 1.79
C VAL A 11 -17.09 1.52 1.29
N ARG A 12 -15.84 1.93 1.54
CA ARG A 12 -14.63 1.16 1.23
C ARG A 12 -14.66 -0.21 1.89
N PHE A 13 -14.94 -0.25 3.19
CA PHE A 13 -15.06 -1.52 3.94
C PHE A 13 -16.15 -2.43 3.37
N LEU A 14 -17.36 -1.91 3.15
CA LEU A 14 -18.47 -2.71 2.60
C LEU A 14 -18.14 -3.27 1.22
N PHE A 15 -17.57 -2.45 0.34
CA PHE A 15 -17.17 -2.86 -0.99
C PHE A 15 -16.12 -3.98 -0.92
N LEU A 16 -15.11 -3.85 -0.06
CA LEU A 16 -14.08 -4.87 0.15
C LEU A 16 -14.66 -6.17 0.69
N VAL A 17 -15.58 -6.14 1.65
CA VAL A 17 -16.22 -7.35 2.20
C VAL A 17 -17.02 -8.08 1.12
N VAL A 18 -17.81 -7.34 0.33
CA VAL A 18 -18.56 -7.92 -0.79
C VAL A 18 -17.61 -8.52 -1.81
N PHE A 19 -16.54 -7.79 -2.17
CA PHE A 19 -15.55 -8.23 -3.14
C PHE A 19 -14.81 -9.50 -2.68
N VAL A 20 -14.35 -9.54 -1.42
CA VAL A 20 -13.72 -10.72 -0.79
C VAL A 20 -14.68 -11.90 -0.77
N GLY A 21 -15.94 -11.68 -0.43
CA GLY A 21 -16.97 -12.73 -0.42
C GLY A 21 -17.20 -13.32 -1.81
N LEU A 22 -17.36 -12.47 -2.82
CA LEU A 22 -17.54 -12.89 -4.22
C LEU A 22 -16.29 -13.58 -4.77
N PHE A 23 -15.10 -13.02 -4.52
CA PHE A 23 -13.83 -13.59 -4.96
C PHE A 23 -13.58 -14.96 -4.31
N GLY A 24 -13.81 -15.07 -3.00
CA GLY A 24 -13.73 -16.34 -2.29
C GLY A 24 -14.76 -17.38 -2.77
N ALA A 25 -16.00 -16.96 -3.08
CA ALA A 25 -17.00 -17.84 -3.66
C ALA A 25 -16.62 -18.32 -5.07
N PHE A 26 -16.04 -17.44 -5.89
CA PHE A 26 -15.52 -17.79 -7.21
C PHE A 26 -14.36 -18.79 -7.10
N MET A 27 -13.43 -18.56 -6.17
CA MET A 27 -12.34 -19.50 -5.88
C MET A 27 -12.87 -20.86 -5.43
N ARG A 28 -13.90 -20.91 -4.58
CA ARG A 28 -14.55 -22.19 -4.17
C ARG A 28 -15.18 -22.95 -5.32
N ARG A 29 -15.67 -22.26 -6.36
CA ARG A 29 -16.21 -22.93 -7.55
C ARG A 29 -15.12 -23.41 -8.51
N GLN A 30 -13.99 -22.73 -8.57
CA GLN A 30 -12.90 -22.99 -9.52
C GLN A 30 -11.69 -23.71 -8.89
N GLN A 31 -11.91 -24.55 -7.88
CA GLN A 31 -10.85 -25.18 -7.09
C GLN A 31 -9.83 -25.97 -7.92
N ALA A 32 -10.24 -26.52 -9.07
CA ALA A 32 -9.38 -27.33 -9.94
C ALA A 32 -8.27 -26.54 -10.66
N HIS A 33 -8.36 -25.20 -10.72
CA HIS A 33 -7.43 -24.35 -11.47
C HIS A 33 -6.82 -23.22 -10.62
N LEU A 34 -6.85 -23.34 -9.30
CA LEU A 34 -6.34 -22.31 -8.40
C LEU A 34 -4.82 -22.27 -8.38
N LEU A 35 -4.26 -21.23 -9.00
CA LEU A 35 -2.86 -20.83 -8.81
C LEU A 35 -2.68 -20.23 -7.40
N GLY A 36 -1.53 -20.46 -6.77
CA GLY A 36 -1.21 -19.89 -5.44
C GLY A 36 -1.30 -18.36 -5.37
N LEU A 37 -1.19 -17.68 -6.52
CA LEU A 37 -1.45 -16.24 -6.66
C LEU A 37 -2.83 -15.82 -6.15
N HIS A 38 -3.89 -16.61 -6.41
CA HIS A 38 -5.25 -16.24 -5.99
C HIS A 38 -5.37 -16.23 -4.46
N TRP A 39 -4.71 -17.17 -3.78
CA TRP A 39 -4.66 -17.21 -2.32
C TRP A 39 -3.88 -16.02 -1.75
N ALA A 40 -2.75 -15.66 -2.38
CA ALA A 40 -1.98 -14.49 -1.98
C ALA A 40 -2.78 -13.18 -2.14
N VAL A 41 -3.49 -13.02 -3.27
CA VAL A 41 -4.37 -11.87 -3.51
C VAL A 41 -5.53 -11.83 -2.50
N LEU A 42 -6.17 -12.97 -2.24
CA LEU A 42 -7.23 -13.06 -1.23
C LEU A 42 -6.72 -12.64 0.15
N ALA A 43 -5.53 -13.07 0.54
CA ALA A 43 -4.92 -12.69 1.82
C ALA A 43 -4.70 -11.16 1.91
N VAL A 44 -4.17 -10.53 0.85
CA VAL A 44 -3.99 -9.07 0.80
C VAL A 44 -5.34 -8.34 0.91
N LEU A 45 -6.37 -8.80 0.20
CA LEU A 45 -7.72 -8.20 0.27
C LEU A 45 -8.35 -8.32 1.67
N VAL A 46 -8.11 -9.44 2.37
CA VAL A 46 -8.57 -9.61 3.76
C VAL A 46 -7.86 -8.63 4.69
N ILE A 47 -6.54 -8.45 4.53
CA ILE A 47 -5.77 -7.46 5.30
C ILE A 47 -6.32 -6.05 5.03
N GLU A 48 -6.61 -5.71 3.77
CA GLU A 48 -7.19 -4.42 3.39
C GLU A 48 -8.59 -4.18 3.97
N ALA A 49 -9.44 -5.22 4.04
CA ALA A 49 -10.74 -5.11 4.68
C ALA A 49 -10.61 -4.87 6.20
N ILE A 50 -9.65 -5.53 6.86
CA ILE A 50 -9.37 -5.31 8.29
C ILE A 50 -8.84 -3.90 8.53
N GLU A 51 -7.93 -3.42 7.68
CA GLU A 51 -7.43 -2.04 7.71
C GLU A 51 -8.58 -1.02 7.62
N ALA A 52 -9.46 -1.17 6.63
CA ALA A 52 -10.62 -0.29 6.45
C ALA A 52 -11.57 -0.31 7.67
N MET A 53 -11.74 -1.47 8.30
CA MET A 53 -12.51 -1.59 9.53
C MET A 53 -11.89 -0.78 10.68
N PHE A 54 -10.57 -0.82 10.85
CA PHE A 54 -9.88 -0.06 11.91
C PHE A 54 -9.91 1.44 11.64
N TRP A 55 -9.76 1.88 10.39
CA TRP A 55 -9.93 3.29 10.02
C TRP A 55 -11.34 3.79 10.29
N PHE A 56 -12.35 3.03 9.88
CA PHE A 56 -13.75 3.35 10.19
C PHE A 56 -14.00 3.44 11.69
N ALA A 57 -13.53 2.47 12.48
CA ALA A 57 -13.69 2.47 13.94
C ALA A 57 -13.00 3.69 14.59
N THR A 58 -11.84 4.08 14.08
CA THR A 58 -11.09 5.25 14.55
C THR A 58 -11.87 6.53 14.30
N TYR A 59 -12.31 6.76 13.07
CA TYR A 59 -13.07 7.97 12.72
C TYR A 59 -14.44 8.02 13.39
N ALA A 60 -15.12 6.87 13.53
CA ALA A 60 -16.39 6.79 14.25
C ALA A 60 -16.22 7.15 15.73
N GLY A 61 -15.17 6.63 16.38
CA GLY A 61 -14.85 6.96 17.77
C GLY A 61 -14.52 8.43 17.98
N MET A 62 -13.69 9.01 17.12
CA MET A 62 -13.36 10.45 17.14
C MET A 62 -14.60 11.32 16.95
N ASN A 63 -15.53 10.92 16.08
CA ASN A 63 -16.76 11.65 15.85
C ASN A 63 -17.72 11.62 17.05
N THR A 64 -17.76 10.50 17.79
CA THR A 64 -18.62 10.37 18.98
C THR A 64 -18.07 11.10 20.20
N SER A 65 -16.75 11.06 20.42
CA SER A 65 -16.13 11.72 21.57
C SER A 65 -15.96 13.23 21.36
N GLY A 66 -15.88 13.68 20.10
CA GLY A 66 -15.58 15.07 19.78
C GLY A 66 -14.14 15.48 20.11
N ASP A 67 -13.27 14.51 20.41
CA ASP A 67 -11.87 14.75 20.73
C ASP A 67 -11.12 15.28 19.50
N PRO A 68 -10.20 16.25 19.67
CA PRO A 68 -9.38 16.76 18.58
C PRO A 68 -8.48 15.65 18.00
N GLU A 69 -8.05 15.83 16.75
CA GLU A 69 -7.16 14.89 16.05
C GLU A 69 -5.86 14.62 16.84
N CYS A 70 -5.48 15.56 17.71
CA CYS A 70 -4.27 15.54 18.49
C CYS A 70 -4.53 15.32 19.99
N CYS A 71 -4.32 14.06 20.37
CA CYS A 71 -3.92 13.53 21.67
C CYS A 71 -4.97 13.42 22.80
N PRO A 72 -5.16 12.20 23.37
CA PRO A 72 -4.49 10.93 23.07
C PRO A 72 -5.03 10.25 21.80
N PHE A 73 -4.15 9.70 20.96
CA PHE A 73 -4.58 8.91 19.80
C PHE A 73 -5.38 7.68 20.26
N PRO A 74 -6.55 7.41 19.66
CA PRO A 74 -7.29 6.20 19.95
C PRO A 74 -6.43 4.96 19.67
N PRO A 75 -6.51 3.89 20.48
CA PRO A 75 -5.76 2.66 20.22
C PRO A 75 -6.10 2.04 18.85
N ALA A 76 -7.31 2.31 18.34
CA ALA A 76 -7.74 1.90 17.00
C ALA A 76 -6.91 2.55 15.88
N TYR A 77 -6.40 3.77 16.08
CA TYR A 77 -5.57 4.49 15.10
C TYR A 77 -4.24 3.75 14.87
N GLY A 78 -3.56 3.37 15.96
CA GLY A 78 -2.30 2.61 15.88
C GLY A 78 -2.48 1.25 15.20
N ALA A 79 -3.62 0.59 15.44
CA ALA A 79 -3.98 -0.63 14.72
C ALA A 79 -4.22 -0.37 13.23
N ALA A 80 -4.97 0.67 12.87
CA ALA A 80 -5.24 1.05 11.49
C ALA A 80 -3.94 1.26 10.69
N VAL A 81 -3.04 2.07 11.23
CA VAL A 81 -1.71 2.33 10.65
C VAL A 81 -0.88 1.06 10.51
N THR A 82 -0.90 0.18 11.53
CA THR A 82 -0.15 -1.08 11.46
C THR A 82 -0.65 -1.97 10.33
N PHE A 83 -1.98 -2.10 10.20
CA PHE A 83 -2.59 -2.87 9.11
C PHE A 83 -2.36 -2.23 7.74
N GLU A 84 -2.27 -0.90 7.68
CA GLU A 84 -1.95 -0.18 6.45
C GLU A 84 -0.53 -0.49 5.98
N VAL A 85 0.46 -0.36 6.86
CA VAL A 85 1.86 -0.71 6.56
C VAL A 85 1.97 -2.19 6.19
N LEU A 86 1.21 -3.07 6.86
CA LEU A 86 1.17 -4.50 6.57
C LEU A 86 0.57 -4.79 5.18
N ARG A 87 -0.56 -4.18 4.81
CA ARG A 87 -1.17 -4.31 3.49
C ARG A 87 -0.21 -3.83 2.41
N GLN A 88 0.40 -2.67 2.63
CA GLN A 88 1.40 -2.08 1.77
C GLN A 88 2.63 -2.98 1.57
N ALA A 89 3.15 -3.60 2.61
CA ALA A 89 4.23 -4.57 2.51
C ALA A 89 3.77 -5.83 1.75
N ALA A 90 2.66 -6.44 2.18
CA ALA A 90 2.15 -7.70 1.63
C ALA A 90 1.84 -7.58 0.12
N SER A 91 1.18 -6.50 -0.30
CA SER A 91 0.92 -6.23 -1.71
C SER A 91 2.21 -6.18 -2.53
N ARG A 92 3.20 -5.37 -2.11
CA ARG A 92 4.50 -5.27 -2.79
C ARG A 92 5.23 -6.61 -2.84
N THR A 93 5.24 -7.38 -1.74
CA THR A 93 5.81 -8.73 -1.70
C THR A 93 5.15 -9.64 -2.73
N VAL A 94 3.81 -9.66 -2.80
CA VAL A 94 3.08 -10.46 -3.78
C VAL A 94 3.44 -10.04 -5.21
N LEU A 95 3.56 -8.74 -5.49
CA LEU A 95 3.96 -8.24 -6.81
C LEU A 95 5.37 -8.67 -7.19
N VAL A 96 6.33 -8.59 -6.27
CA VAL A 96 7.71 -9.05 -6.51
C VAL A 96 7.73 -10.56 -6.79
N LEU A 97 7.05 -11.36 -5.97
CA LEU A 97 6.95 -12.81 -6.17
C LEU A 97 6.29 -13.18 -7.50
N LEU A 98 5.26 -12.43 -7.91
CA LEU A 98 4.62 -12.59 -9.22
C LEU A 98 5.57 -12.23 -10.37
N SER A 99 6.37 -11.17 -10.21
CA SER A 99 7.33 -10.70 -11.20
C SER A 99 8.51 -11.67 -11.38
N LEU A 100 8.91 -12.35 -10.29
CA LEU A 100 9.86 -13.47 -10.31
C LEU A 100 9.29 -14.75 -10.94
N GLY A 101 7.97 -14.78 -11.18
CA GLY A 101 7.27 -15.94 -11.74
C GLY A 101 7.07 -17.10 -10.78
N LEU A 102 7.12 -16.83 -9.48
CA LEU A 102 6.55 -17.73 -8.49
C LEU A 102 5.07 -17.97 -8.84
N TRP A 103 4.59 -19.19 -8.61
CA TRP A 103 3.21 -19.63 -8.86
C TRP A 103 2.83 -19.89 -10.33
N VAL A 104 3.52 -19.29 -11.32
CA VAL A 104 3.14 -19.41 -12.75
C VAL A 104 4.19 -20.13 -13.60
N VAL A 105 5.48 -19.84 -13.36
CA VAL A 105 6.58 -20.33 -14.21
C VAL A 105 7.49 -21.28 -13.43
N ARG A 106 7.77 -20.98 -12.16
CA ARG A 106 8.66 -21.76 -11.31
C ARG A 106 7.90 -22.31 -10.09
N ASP A 107 8.01 -23.62 -9.86
CA ASP A 107 7.44 -24.28 -8.68
C ASP A 107 8.28 -24.03 -7.42
N ARG A 108 9.56 -23.65 -7.57
CA ARG A 108 10.46 -23.26 -6.47
C ARG A 108 11.38 -22.13 -6.90
N ILE A 109 11.48 -21.11 -6.05
CA ILE A 109 12.49 -20.07 -6.12
C ILE A 109 13.75 -20.54 -5.37
N GLU A 110 14.92 -20.14 -5.85
CA GLU A 110 16.19 -20.40 -5.17
C GLU A 110 16.22 -19.72 -3.80
N GLY A 111 16.72 -20.38 -2.75
CA GLY A 111 16.60 -19.88 -1.39
C GLY A 111 17.12 -18.44 -1.22
N GLN A 112 18.15 -18.05 -1.97
CA GLN A 112 18.74 -16.72 -1.93
C GLN A 112 17.77 -15.61 -2.38
N GLU A 113 16.99 -15.84 -3.43
CA GLU A 113 16.00 -14.87 -3.91
C GLU A 113 14.85 -14.71 -2.90
N LEU A 114 14.41 -15.81 -2.27
CA LEU A 114 13.42 -15.77 -1.19
C LEU A 114 13.92 -14.97 0.02
N TRP A 115 15.17 -15.17 0.43
CA TRP A 115 15.77 -14.41 1.53
C TRP A 115 15.86 -12.92 1.22
N SER A 116 16.19 -12.54 -0.03
CA SER A 116 16.18 -11.15 -0.47
C SER A 116 14.79 -10.53 -0.38
N VAL A 117 13.76 -11.23 -0.88
CA VAL A 117 12.37 -10.74 -0.82
C VAL A 117 11.89 -10.58 0.62
N VAL A 118 12.16 -11.58 1.48
CA VAL A 118 11.79 -11.52 2.89
C VAL A 118 12.55 -10.41 3.61
N GLY A 119 13.84 -10.28 3.37
CA GLY A 119 14.70 -9.24 3.95
C GLY A 119 14.17 -7.84 3.63
N ILE A 120 13.96 -7.53 2.35
CA ILE A 120 13.47 -6.21 1.93
C ILE A 120 12.04 -5.96 2.46
N SER A 121 11.17 -6.98 2.44
CA SER A 121 9.80 -6.85 2.98
C SER A 121 9.80 -6.56 4.49
N LEU A 122 10.69 -7.21 5.26
CA LEU A 122 10.85 -6.95 6.68
C LEU A 122 11.44 -5.56 6.93
N SER A 123 12.46 -5.15 6.17
CA SER A 123 13.01 -3.80 6.25
C SER A 123 11.95 -2.73 5.99
N PHE A 124 11.06 -2.97 5.02
CA PHE A 124 9.93 -2.08 4.74
C PHE A 124 8.97 -1.97 5.91
N LEU A 125 8.60 -3.09 6.53
CA LEU A 125 7.74 -3.08 7.72
C LEU A 125 8.38 -2.30 8.86
N ILE A 126 9.67 -2.53 9.15
CA ILE A 126 10.39 -1.85 10.23
C ILE A 126 10.44 -0.34 9.97
N VAL A 127 10.82 0.07 8.76
CA VAL A 127 10.92 1.49 8.38
C VAL A 127 9.55 2.16 8.36
N GLY A 128 8.51 1.47 7.90
CA GLY A 128 7.13 1.99 7.89
C GLY A 128 6.56 2.18 9.28
N ILE A 129 6.72 1.18 10.15
CA ILE A 129 6.31 1.31 11.56
C ILE A 129 7.07 2.45 12.23
N GLY A 130 8.38 2.57 11.97
CA GLY A 130 9.21 3.67 12.48
C GLY A 130 8.72 5.03 12.00
N TYR A 131 8.44 5.19 10.70
CA TYR A 131 7.94 6.42 10.09
C TYR A 131 6.64 6.89 10.74
N HIS A 132 5.66 6.00 10.89
CA HIS A 132 4.38 6.39 11.49
C HIS A 132 4.46 6.57 13.00
N ALA A 133 5.32 5.81 13.68
CA ALA A 133 5.56 6.00 15.11
C ALA A 133 6.12 7.40 15.41
N THR A 134 7.11 7.84 14.63
CA THR A 134 7.68 9.19 14.81
C THR A 134 6.71 10.29 14.39
N GLU A 135 5.88 10.08 13.36
CA GLU A 135 4.81 11.04 13.04
C GLU A 135 3.80 11.19 14.19
N MET A 136 3.40 10.09 14.84
CA MET A 136 2.52 10.14 16.01
C MET A 136 3.16 10.89 17.18
N GLU A 137 4.47 10.68 17.43
CA GLU A 137 5.20 11.41 18.47
C GLU A 137 5.34 12.90 18.15
N MET A 138 5.67 13.25 16.90
CA MET A 138 5.77 14.64 16.46
C MET A 138 4.42 15.37 16.48
N ALA A 139 3.32 14.68 16.16
CA ALA A 139 1.99 15.27 16.28
C ALA A 139 1.65 15.59 17.75
N LYS A 140 2.12 14.77 18.69
CA LYS A 140 1.98 15.01 20.14
C LYS A 140 2.86 16.15 20.65
N THR A 141 4.10 16.28 20.16
CA THR A 141 4.97 17.39 20.58
C THR A 141 4.50 18.72 20.02
N LYS A 142 4.02 18.75 18.76
CA LYS A 142 3.48 19.97 18.14
C LYS A 142 2.26 20.52 18.88
N SER A 143 1.34 19.69 19.34
CA SER A 143 0.19 20.17 20.13
C SER A 143 0.59 20.73 21.50
N LEU A 144 1.70 20.25 22.08
CA LEU A 144 2.26 20.80 23.31
C LEU A 144 3.10 22.07 23.06
N GLN A 145 3.72 22.17 21.89
CA GLN A 145 4.61 23.26 21.49
C GLN A 145 3.86 24.44 20.85
N GLU A 146 2.67 24.24 20.28
CA GLU A 146 1.75 25.35 19.95
C GLU A 146 1.33 26.15 21.21
N LEU A 147 1.48 25.60 22.41
CA LEU A 147 1.33 26.32 23.67
C LEU A 147 2.58 27.12 24.08
N THR A 148 3.72 26.89 23.43
CA THR A 148 5.03 27.48 23.78
C THR A 148 5.77 27.90 22.51
N GLU A 149 5.61 29.16 22.11
CA GLU A 149 6.20 29.77 20.89
C GLU A 149 7.68 29.38 20.68
N ALA A 150 7.94 28.34 19.87
CA ALA A 150 9.27 27.98 19.41
C ALA A 150 9.21 27.28 18.05
N GLU A 151 9.77 27.98 17.07
CA GLU A 151 10.05 27.63 15.68
C GLU A 151 10.61 26.20 15.51
N GLN A 152 9.94 25.36 14.72
CA GLN A 152 10.20 23.91 14.66
C GLN A 152 10.49 23.46 13.22
N ASN A 153 11.78 23.19 12.96
CA ASN A 153 12.21 22.43 11.79
C ASN A 153 12.23 20.92 12.14
N ASP A 154 11.06 20.34 12.39
CA ASP A 154 10.93 18.88 12.61
C ASP A 154 10.79 18.16 11.27
N SER A 155 11.94 17.88 10.67
CA SER A 155 12.02 16.98 9.51
C SER A 155 12.02 15.53 10.03
N ASN A 156 11.02 14.72 9.64
CA ASN A 156 10.97 13.32 10.01
C ASN A 156 12.13 12.55 9.33
N LEU A 157 13.15 12.15 10.09
CA LEU A 157 14.30 11.42 9.55
C LEU A 157 13.92 10.10 8.86
N TRP A 158 12.76 9.52 9.23
CA TRP A 158 12.25 8.28 8.62
C TRP A 158 11.58 8.47 7.26
N GLU A 159 11.28 9.70 6.85
CA GLU A 159 10.64 9.99 5.57
C GLU A 159 11.55 9.62 4.38
N LEU A 160 12.84 9.96 4.48
CA LEU A 160 13.83 9.66 3.46
C LEU A 160 14.00 8.14 3.20
N PRO A 161 14.29 7.30 4.21
CA PRO A 161 14.43 5.86 3.99
C PRO A 161 13.11 5.21 3.55
N TRP A 162 11.96 5.69 4.04
CA TRP A 162 10.65 5.21 3.60
C TRP A 162 10.43 5.46 2.11
N SER A 163 10.64 6.70 1.66
CA SER A 163 10.49 7.07 0.25
C SER A 163 11.49 6.34 -0.65
N PHE A 164 12.74 6.21 -0.20
CA PHE A 164 13.77 5.46 -0.92
C PHE A 164 13.40 3.99 -1.14
N LEU A 165 12.91 3.30 -0.10
CA LEU A 165 12.47 1.91 -0.22
C LEU A 165 11.30 1.75 -1.20
N ASN A 166 10.38 2.71 -1.24
CA ASN A 166 9.28 2.70 -2.20
C ASN A 166 9.79 2.71 -3.65
N VAL A 167 10.73 3.59 -3.96
CA VAL A 167 11.36 3.67 -5.29
C VAL A 167 12.13 2.38 -5.61
N LEU A 168 12.87 1.86 -4.63
CA LEU A 168 13.64 0.62 -4.79
C LEU A 168 12.72 -0.57 -5.11
N PHE A 169 11.58 -0.71 -4.42
CA PHE A 169 10.61 -1.76 -4.70
C PHE A 169 10.04 -1.68 -6.10
N VAL A 170 9.64 -0.48 -6.54
CA VAL A 170 9.09 -0.29 -7.89
C VAL A 170 10.16 -0.65 -8.92
N GLY A 171 11.39 -0.13 -8.76
CA GLY A 171 12.51 -0.46 -9.66
C GLY A 171 12.78 -1.97 -9.72
N TRP A 172 12.79 -2.64 -8.57
CA TRP A 172 12.97 -4.09 -8.48
C TRP A 172 11.86 -4.86 -9.23
N ILE A 173 10.60 -4.50 -9.01
CA ILE A 173 9.45 -5.14 -9.69
C ILE A 173 9.61 -5.04 -11.21
N PHE A 174 9.94 -3.86 -11.73
CA PHE A 174 10.14 -3.65 -13.16
C PHE A 174 11.34 -4.42 -13.72
N HIS A 175 12.43 -4.46 -12.95
CA HIS A 175 13.62 -5.23 -13.31
C HIS A 175 13.28 -6.72 -13.47
N GLU A 176 12.68 -7.33 -12.45
CA GLU A 176 12.33 -8.75 -12.46
C GLU A 176 11.30 -9.09 -13.54
N LEU A 177 10.28 -8.24 -13.70
CA LEU A 177 9.25 -8.44 -14.71
C LEU A 177 9.85 -8.46 -16.13
N THR A 178 10.75 -7.52 -16.42
CA THR A 178 11.42 -7.43 -17.72
C THR A 178 12.35 -8.62 -17.95
N GLY A 179 13.09 -9.03 -16.91
CA GLY A 179 13.91 -10.25 -16.93
C GLY A 179 13.09 -11.49 -17.27
N MET A 180 11.96 -11.68 -16.59
CA MET A 180 11.04 -12.80 -16.85
C MET A 180 10.46 -12.77 -18.26
N MET A 181 10.05 -11.60 -18.75
CA MET A 181 9.55 -11.45 -20.12
C MET A 181 10.61 -11.84 -21.16
N ASN A 182 11.87 -11.46 -20.96
CA ASN A 182 12.97 -11.83 -21.83
C ASN A 182 13.26 -13.34 -21.79
N GLU A 183 13.21 -13.95 -20.60
CA GLU A 183 13.36 -15.41 -20.44
C GLU A 183 12.22 -16.19 -21.12
N LEU A 184 10.97 -15.75 -20.97
CA LEU A 184 9.83 -16.39 -21.63
C LEU A 184 9.89 -16.23 -23.16
N LYS A 185 10.38 -15.09 -23.63
CA LYS A 185 10.59 -14.82 -25.06
C LYS A 185 11.68 -15.73 -25.64
N SER A 186 12.78 -15.95 -24.93
CA SER A 186 13.85 -16.85 -25.38
C SER A 186 13.41 -18.32 -25.38
N ARG A 187 12.56 -18.72 -24.44
CA ARG A 187 11.96 -20.06 -24.36
C ARG A 187 10.78 -20.28 -25.34
N GLY A 188 10.36 -19.26 -26.08
CA GLY A 188 9.27 -19.36 -27.07
C GLY A 188 7.87 -19.57 -26.48
N GLN A 189 7.66 -19.30 -25.18
CA GLN A 189 6.37 -19.52 -24.51
C GLN A 189 5.41 -18.34 -24.72
N THR A 190 4.73 -18.31 -25.86
CA THR A 190 3.88 -17.18 -26.29
C THR A 190 2.68 -16.90 -25.38
N TYR A 191 2.02 -17.93 -24.85
CA TYR A 191 0.85 -17.76 -23.97
C TYR A 191 1.22 -17.06 -22.65
N LYS A 192 2.26 -17.57 -21.95
CA LYS A 192 2.73 -16.96 -20.69
C LYS A 192 3.30 -15.57 -20.93
N LEU A 193 4.04 -15.37 -22.02
CA LEU A 193 4.57 -14.06 -22.38
C LEU A 193 3.46 -13.02 -22.56
N SER A 194 2.35 -13.37 -23.24
CA SER A 194 1.21 -12.46 -23.41
C SER A 194 0.57 -12.04 -22.08
N MET A 195 0.46 -12.98 -21.13
CA MET A 195 -0.01 -12.68 -19.77
C MET A 195 0.91 -11.69 -19.04
N TYR A 196 2.23 -11.90 -19.09
CA TYR A 196 3.21 -11.01 -18.48
C TYR A 196 3.26 -9.62 -19.13
N ILE A 197 3.09 -9.53 -20.45
CA ILE A 197 2.99 -8.25 -21.16
C ILE A 197 1.76 -7.46 -20.68
N ASN A 198 0.61 -8.12 -20.52
CA ASN A 198 -0.60 -7.47 -20.03
C ASN A 198 -0.45 -7.02 -18.56
N LEU A 199 0.22 -7.82 -17.73
CA LEU A 199 0.57 -7.44 -16.37
C LEU A 199 1.46 -6.19 -16.34
N GLY A 200 2.51 -6.14 -17.16
CA GLY A 200 3.38 -4.97 -17.26
C GLY A 200 2.65 -3.71 -17.72
N ARG A 201 1.74 -3.84 -18.69
CA ARG A 201 0.87 -2.74 -19.13
C ARG A 201 -0.03 -2.23 -18.00
N ALA A 202 -0.60 -3.13 -17.20
CA ALA A 202 -1.41 -2.75 -16.04
C ALA A 202 -0.58 -1.98 -14.99
N PHE A 203 0.64 -2.44 -14.67
CA PHE A 203 1.51 -1.72 -13.74
C PHE A 203 1.91 -0.33 -14.25
N VAL A 204 2.29 -0.21 -15.52
CA VAL A 204 2.59 1.09 -16.12
C VAL A 204 1.36 2.00 -16.06
N GLY A 205 0.17 1.48 -16.36
CA GLY A 205 -1.08 2.24 -16.23
C GLY A 205 -1.32 2.77 -14.82
N ILE A 206 -1.11 1.94 -13.79
CA ILE A 206 -1.25 2.33 -12.38
C ILE A 206 -0.21 3.39 -12.01
N LEU A 207 1.05 3.23 -12.42
CA LEU A 207 2.12 4.21 -12.14
C LEU A 207 1.85 5.57 -12.81
N VAL A 208 1.37 5.57 -14.05
CA VAL A 208 0.99 6.79 -14.75
C VAL A 208 -0.16 7.48 -14.03
N LEU A 209 -1.19 6.73 -13.62
CA LEU A 209 -2.30 7.27 -12.84
C LEU A 209 -1.80 7.89 -11.54
N TRP A 210 -0.94 7.20 -10.80
CA TRP A 210 -0.34 7.72 -9.56
C TRP A 210 0.45 9.01 -9.80
N THR A 211 1.27 9.05 -10.84
CA THR A 211 2.03 10.25 -11.23
C THR A 211 1.11 11.42 -11.56
N VAL A 212 0.01 11.16 -12.30
CA VAL A 212 -0.97 12.20 -12.65
C VAL A 212 -1.66 12.74 -11.39
N VAL A 213 -2.12 11.86 -10.50
CA VAL A 213 -2.74 12.27 -9.23
C VAL A 213 -1.76 13.09 -8.40
N PHE A 214 -0.51 12.65 -8.28
CA PHE A 214 0.53 13.38 -7.57
C PHE A 214 0.76 14.79 -8.16
N LEU A 215 0.89 14.90 -9.48
CA LEU A 215 1.05 16.20 -10.15
C LEU A 215 -0.14 17.11 -9.91
N VAL A 216 -1.37 16.60 -10.06
CA VAL A 216 -2.59 17.37 -9.79
C VAL A 216 -2.61 17.88 -8.36
N SER A 217 -2.35 17.00 -7.38
CA SER A 217 -2.28 17.37 -5.97
C SER A 217 -1.19 18.41 -5.69
N PHE A 218 -0.02 18.28 -6.31
CA PHE A 218 1.07 19.25 -6.22
C PHE A 218 0.67 20.62 -6.79
N PHE A 219 0.00 20.67 -7.94
CA PHE A 219 -0.49 21.92 -8.54
C PHE A 219 -1.61 22.58 -7.71
N VAL A 220 -2.48 21.77 -7.10
CA VAL A 220 -3.51 22.26 -6.18
C VAL A 220 -2.87 22.86 -4.92
N TRP A 221 -1.90 22.16 -4.33
CA TRP A 221 -1.22 22.59 -3.11
C TRP A 221 -0.36 23.85 -3.32
N THR A 222 0.36 23.93 -4.44
CA THR A 222 1.14 25.12 -4.82
C THR A 222 0.28 26.31 -5.24
N GLY A 223 -1.05 26.16 -5.26
CA GLY A 223 -1.98 27.27 -5.48
C GLY A 223 -2.02 27.80 -6.91
N ALA A 224 -1.52 27.04 -7.90
CA ALA A 224 -1.53 27.45 -9.31
C ALA A 224 -2.95 27.74 -9.85
N PHE A 225 -3.99 27.15 -9.23
CA PHE A 225 -5.40 27.42 -9.55
C PHE A 225 -6.00 28.66 -8.87
N ARG A 226 -5.32 29.30 -7.91
CA ARG A 226 -5.82 30.54 -7.26
C ARG A 226 -5.53 31.81 -8.07
N LEU A 227 -4.66 31.76 -9.08
CA LEU A 227 -4.25 32.95 -9.85
C LEU A 227 -5.16 33.28 -11.06
N SER A 228 -6.19 32.47 -11.35
CA SER A 228 -7.11 32.72 -12.47
C SER A 228 -8.42 33.43 -12.07
N GLN A 229 -8.53 33.96 -10.85
CA GLN A 229 -9.68 34.76 -10.39
C GLN A 229 -9.31 36.17 -9.90
N ALA A 230 -8.18 36.71 -10.34
CA ALA A 230 -7.82 38.13 -10.15
C ALA A 230 -7.90 38.89 -11.48
#